data_AF-A0A9Q7B2A5-F1
#
_entry.id   AF-A0A9Q7B2A5-F1
#
_cell.length_a   1.000
_cell.length_b   1.000
_cell.length_c   1.000
_cell.angle_alpha   90.00
_cell.angle_beta   90.00
_cell.angle_gamma   90.00
#
_symmetry.space_group_name_H-M   'P 1'
#
loop_
_entity.id
_entity.type
_entity.pdbx_description
1 polymer ?
#
loop_
_entity_poly.entity_id
_entity_poly.type
_entity_poly.pdbx_seq_one_letter_code
_entity_poly.pdbx_strand_id
1 'polypeptide(L)' 'MSSTTDKASGLANEAIGNIKQGVGKLVGSEKLQAEGKLQEIKGEGQQAAGEAKAAVKDGAQKASDYLDKKL' A
#
# COMPACT_ATOMS: atom_id res chain seq x y z
N MET A 1 -6.27 7.83 13.81
CA MET A 1 -5.41 8.54 12.84
C MET A 1 -4.34 7.55 12.37
N SER A 2 -4.44 7.01 11.14
CA SER A 2 -3.47 6.06 10.55
C SER A 2 -3.34 6.28 9.03
N SER A 3 -4.42 6.73 8.39
CA SER A 3 -4.56 6.83 6.94
C SER A 3 -3.57 7.76 6.23
N THR A 4 -2.99 8.75 6.92
CA THR A 4 -2.01 9.68 6.30
C THR A 4 -0.59 9.13 6.34
N THR A 5 -0.21 8.47 7.45
CA THR A 5 1.10 7.82 7.61
C THR A 5 1.23 6.60 6.71
N ASP A 6 0.17 5.80 6.60
CA ASP A 6 0.15 4.61 5.72
C ASP A 6 0.25 5.01 4.23
N LYS A 7 -0.49 6.05 3.80
CA LYS A 7 -0.41 6.56 2.42
C LYS A 7 0.94 7.22 2.11
N ALA A 8 1.51 7.98 3.04
CA ALA A 8 2.85 8.57 2.88
C ALA A 8 3.94 7.49 2.81
N SER A 9 3.80 6.41 3.58
CA SER A 9 4.73 5.28 3.55
C SER A 9 4.62 4.46 2.26
N GLY A 10 3.42 4.34 1.68
CA GLY A 10 3.22 3.75 0.35
C GLY A 10 3.95 4.55 -0.75
N LEU A 11 3.72 5.87 -0.78
CA LEU A 11 4.39 6.78 -1.72
C LEU A 11 5.92 6.79 -1.58
N ALA A 12 6.43 6.73 -0.35
CA ALA A 12 7.86 6.67 -0.10
C ALA A 12 8.49 5.35 -0.62
N ASN A 13 7.80 4.22 -0.45
CA ASN A 13 8.26 2.93 -0.96
C ASN A 13 8.20 2.84 -2.48
N GLU A 14 7.16 3.39 -3.13
CA GLU A 14 7.08 3.52 -4.59
C GLU A 14 8.22 4.38 -5.14
N ALA A 15 8.51 5.52 -4.52
CA ALA A 15 9.59 6.41 -4.93
C ALA A 15 10.96 5.72 -4.83
N ILE A 16 11.24 5.03 -3.72
CA ILE A 16 12.48 4.28 -3.52
C ILE A 16 12.57 3.11 -4.51
N GLY A 17 11.47 2.41 -4.78
CA GLY A 17 11.39 1.32 -5.75
C GLY A 17 11.72 1.78 -7.17
N ASN A 18 11.13 2.89 -7.61
CA ASN A 18 11.41 3.51 -8.91
C ASN A 18 12.88 3.94 -9.04
N ILE A 19 13.46 4.52 -7.99
CA ILE A 19 14.88 4.89 -7.97
C ILE A 19 15.76 3.65 -8.07
N LYS A 20 15.48 2.58 -7.30
CA LYS A 20 16.23 1.31 -7.38
C LYS A 20 16.12 0.66 -8.74
N GLN A 21 14.94 0.68 -9.38
CA GLN A 21 14.76 0.15 -10.73
C GLN A 21 15.54 0.99 -11.77
N GLY A 22 15.53 2.31 -11.66
CA GLY A 22 16.28 3.22 -12.53
C GLY A 22 17.80 3.03 -12.40
N VAL A 23 18.31 3.00 -11.17
CA VAL A 23 19.74 2.77 -10.89
C VAL A 23 20.14 1.33 -11.26
N GLY A 24 19.30 0.34 -11.00
CA GLY A 24 19.53 -1.06 -11.38
C GLY A 24 19.61 -1.26 -12.89
N LYS A 25 18.77 -0.56 -13.67
CA LYS A 25 18.86 -0.53 -15.15
C LYS A 25 20.14 0.14 -15.64
N LEU A 26 20.56 1.23 -15.00
CA LEU A 26 21.75 1.99 -15.38
C LEU A 26 23.07 1.25 -15.07
N VAL A 27 23.11 0.51 -13.96
CA VAL A 27 24.32 -0.19 -13.48
C VAL A 27 24.33 -1.67 -13.93
N GLY A 28 23.27 -2.16 -14.56
CA GLY A 28 23.18 -3.56 -15.01
C GLY A 28 23.13 -4.57 -13.86
N SER A 29 22.57 -4.18 -12.69
CA SER A 29 22.51 -5.04 -11.51
C SER A 29 21.14 -5.74 -11.44
N GLU A 30 21.10 -7.00 -11.83
CA GLU A 30 19.92 -7.86 -11.71
C GLU A 30 19.37 -7.91 -10.27
N LYS A 31 20.26 -7.80 -9.27
CA LYS A 31 19.89 -7.79 -7.86
C LYS A 31 19.04 -6.57 -7.49
N LEU A 32 19.38 -5.38 -7.99
CA LEU A 32 18.61 -4.16 -7.75
C LEU A 32 17.26 -4.17 -8.46
N GLN A 33 17.18 -4.75 -9.66
CA GLN A 33 15.91 -4.95 -10.36
C GLN A 33 15.01 -5.96 -9.63
N ALA A 34 15.59 -7.06 -9.16
CA ALA A 34 14.87 -8.09 -8.41
C ALA A 34 14.32 -7.53 -7.08
N GLU A 35 15.14 -6.79 -6.32
CA GLU A 35 14.69 -6.12 -5.10
C GLU A 35 13.58 -5.10 -5.37
N GLY A 36 13.70 -4.31 -6.45
CA GLY A 36 12.66 -3.37 -6.86
C GLY A 36 11.32 -4.04 -7.15
N LYS A 37 11.32 -5.11 -7.96
CA LYS A 37 10.11 -5.90 -8.24
C LYS A 37 9.51 -6.54 -6.99
N LEU A 38 10.35 -7.09 -6.10
CA LEU A 38 9.88 -7.67 -4.85
C LEU A 38 9.21 -6.63 -3.94
N GLN A 39 9.77 -5.42 -3.89
CA GLN A 39 9.24 -4.32 -3.11
C GLN A 39 7.92 -3.77 -3.71
N GLU A 40 7.81 -3.73 -5.04
CA GLU A 40 6.58 -3.38 -5.76
C GLU A 40 5.45 -4.38 -5.47
N ILE A 41 5.71 -5.68 -5.64
CA ILE A 41 4.73 -6.76 -5.33
C ILE A 41 4.29 -6.70 -3.85
N LYS A 42 5.24 -6.46 -2.94
CA LYS A 42 4.94 -6.31 -1.52
C LYS A 42 4.06 -5.09 -1.26
N GLY A 43 4.35 -3.97 -1.94
CA GLY A 43 3.57 -2.73 -1.86
C GLY A 43 2.14 -2.94 -2.35
N GLU A 44 1.97 -3.51 -3.55
CA GLU A 44 0.66 -3.85 -4.11
C GLU A 44 -0.14 -4.78 -3.19
N GLY A 45 0.50 -5.83 -2.65
CA GLY A 45 -0.13 -6.76 -1.72
C GLY A 45 -0.59 -6.08 -0.42
N GLN A 46 0.22 -5.17 0.14
CA GLN A 46 -0.16 -4.39 1.32
C GLN A 46 -1.30 -3.41 1.02
N GLN A 47 -1.29 -2.79 -0.16
CA GLN A 47 -2.32 -1.84 -0.57
C GLN A 47 -3.66 -2.55 -0.79
N ALA A 48 -3.67 -3.68 -1.51
CA ALA A 48 -4.87 -4.50 -1.71
C ALA A 48 -5.45 -5.02 -0.39
N ALA A 49 -4.60 -5.51 0.52
CA ALA A 49 -5.02 -5.93 1.85
C ALA A 49 -5.58 -4.76 2.69
N GLY A 50 -4.96 -3.57 2.57
CA GLY A 50 -5.41 -2.35 3.22
C GLY A 50 -6.79 -1.89 2.71
N GLU A 51 -7.00 -1.90 1.39
CA GLU A 51 -8.27 -1.56 0.76
C GLU A 51 -9.39 -2.53 1.15
N ALA A 52 -9.12 -3.84 1.14
CA ALA A 52 -10.08 -4.84 1.59
C ALA A 52 -10.47 -4.62 3.07
N LYS A 53 -9.49 -4.36 3.94
CA LYS A 53 -9.74 -4.07 5.35
C LYS A 53 -10.52 -2.77 5.55
N ALA A 54 -10.22 -1.75 4.74
CA ALA A 54 -10.94 -0.48 4.76
C ALA A 54 -12.40 -0.66 4.33
N ALA A 55 -12.66 -1.40 3.24
CA ALA A 55 -14.01 -1.67 2.76
C ALA A 55 -14.85 -2.44 3.80
N VAL A 56 -14.26 -3.45 4.45
CA VAL A 56 -14.91 -4.18 5.55
C VAL A 56 -15.21 -3.26 6.73
N LYS A 57 -14.24 -2.42 7.12
CA LYS A 57 -14.41 -1.48 8.23
C LYS A 57 -15.50 -0.45 7.94
N ASP A 58 -15.52 0.12 6.74
CA ASP A 58 -16.53 1.09 6.31
C ASP A 58 -17.92 0.46 6.24
N GLY A 59 -18.02 -0.78 5.76
CA GLY A 59 -19.28 -1.54 5.76
C GLY A 59 -19.79 -1.81 7.18
N ALA A 60 -18.91 -2.25 8.08
CA ALA A 60 -19.24 -2.47 9.49
C ALA A 60 -19.62 -1.16 10.20
N GLN A 61 -18.89 -0.06 9.97
CA GLN A 61 -19.17 1.26 10.53
C GLN A 61 -20.55 1.75 10.08
N LYS A 62 -20.87 1.64 8.78
CA LYS A 62 -22.20 2.00 8.25
C LYS A 62 -23.31 1.14 8.84
N ALA A 63 -23.08 -0.16 9.04
CA ALA A 63 -24.05 -1.05 9.66
C ALA A 63 -24.29 -0.66 11.13
N SER A 64 -23.23 -0.40 11.88
CA SER A 64 -23.32 0.10 13.26
C SER A 64 -24.04 1.44 13.33
N ASP A 65 -23.66 2.43 12.50
CA ASP A 65 -24.30 3.75 12.46
C ASP A 65 -25.79 3.65 12.09
N TYR A 66 -26.16 2.70 11.23
CA TYR A 66 -27.56 2.46 10.85
C TYR A 66 -28.37 1.79 11.97
N LEU A 67 -27.75 0.91 12.75
CA LEU A 67 -28.37 0.29 13.93
C LEU A 67 -28.53 1.29 15.06
N ASP A 68 -27.53 2.11 15.32
CA ASP A 68 -27.53 3.12 16.40
C ASP A 68 -28.52 4.26 16.13
N LYS A 69 -28.75 4.61 14.86
CA LYS A 69 -29.73 5.65 14.48
C LYS A 69 -31.18 5.15 14.46
N LYS A 70 -31.41 3.84 14.57
CA LYS A 70 -32.74 3.20 14.50
C LYS A 70 -33.23 2.64 15.84
N LEU A 71 -32.35 2.61 16.84
CA LEU A 71 -32.64 2.39 18.27
C LEU A 71 -32.83 3.75 18.97
#